data_AF-A0A9X2KBD9-F1
#
_entry.id   AF-A0A9X2KBD9-F1
#
_cell.length_a   1.000
_cell.length_b   1.000
_cell.length_c   1.000
_cell.angle_alpha   90.00
_cell.angle_beta   90.00
_cell.angle_gamma   90.00
#
_symmetry.space_group_name_H-M   'P 1'
#
loop_
_entity.id
_entity.type
_entity.pdbx_description
1 polymer ?
#
loop_
_entity_poly.entity_id
_entity_poly.type
_entity_poly.pdbx_seq_one_letter_code
_entity_poly.pdbx_strand_id
1 'polypeptide(L)'
;MDPVTVTLEPWSPWPLIYPLIVMVAGAVMTFFGQLRSRRWMRDIGTVVLVGGGLASVLLFAFLSGTWDQAQRTAALEELGYVDPTFGGGTGIVGGQPGDIDFNAVRDGERVTGSLQWQGDDRWLVVEGTG
;
A
#
# COMPACT_ATOMS: atom_id res chain seq x y z
N MET A 1 -5.01 24.27 18.84
CA MET A 1 -5.26 24.13 17.39
C MET A 1 -6.54 23.32 17.24
N ASP A 2 -7.48 23.76 16.39
CA ASP A 2 -8.66 22.93 16.10
C ASP A 2 -8.21 21.68 15.34
N PRO A 3 -8.72 20.49 15.70
CA PRO A 3 -8.33 19.25 15.07
C PRO A 3 -8.79 19.24 13.60
N VAL A 4 -7.84 19.04 12.66
CA VAL A 4 -8.12 19.02 11.21
C VAL A 4 -8.25 17.59 10.74
N THR A 5 -9.28 17.32 9.93
CA THR A 5 -9.49 16.00 9.32
C THR A 5 -9.03 16.01 7.87
N VAL A 6 -8.22 15.02 7.47
CA VAL A 6 -7.81 14.78 6.09
C VAL A 6 -8.42 13.48 5.57
N THR A 7 -8.59 13.40 4.25
CA THR A 7 -9.06 12.20 3.56
C THR A 7 -7.89 11.58 2.82
N LEU A 8 -7.62 10.29 3.06
CA LEU A 8 -6.56 9.54 2.36
C LEU A 8 -7.23 8.60 1.35
N GLU A 9 -6.94 8.77 0.06
CA GLU A 9 -7.57 7.92 -0.96
C GLU A 9 -7.21 6.44 -0.78
N PRO A 10 -8.20 5.53 -0.92
CA PRO A 10 -7.96 4.11 -0.79
C PRO A 10 -7.04 3.62 -1.91
N TRP A 11 -6.26 2.59 -1.58
CA TRP A 11 -5.31 2.01 -2.51
C TRP A 11 -5.97 1.50 -3.80
N SER A 12 -5.40 1.87 -4.96
CA SER A 12 -5.87 1.41 -6.27
C SER A 12 -5.16 0.13 -6.73
N PRO A 13 -5.88 -1.00 -6.90
CA PRO A 13 -5.28 -2.29 -7.26
C PRO A 13 -4.88 -2.45 -8.72
N TRP A 14 -5.04 -1.43 -9.55
CA TRP A 14 -4.88 -1.53 -11.00
C TRP A 14 -3.54 -2.17 -11.46
N PRO A 15 -2.38 -1.95 -10.80
CA PRO A 15 -1.13 -2.55 -11.25
C PRO A 15 -1.09 -4.08 -11.10
N LEU A 16 -1.94 -4.65 -10.25
CA LEU A 16 -2.06 -6.10 -10.08
C LEU A 16 -2.69 -6.81 -11.28
N ILE A 17 -3.31 -6.07 -12.19
CA ILE A 17 -3.87 -6.63 -13.42
C ILE A 17 -2.77 -7.33 -14.23
N TYR A 18 -1.55 -6.77 -14.29
CA TYR A 18 -0.45 -7.38 -15.05
C TYR A 18 -0.01 -8.75 -14.52
N PRO A 19 0.38 -8.90 -13.24
CA PRO A 19 0.77 -10.21 -12.74
C PRO A 19 -0.41 -11.20 -12.70
N LEU A 20 -1.66 -10.72 -12.58
CA LEU A 20 -2.86 -11.56 -12.75
C LEU A 20 -2.94 -12.15 -14.17
N ILE A 21 -2.73 -11.35 -15.21
CA ILE A 21 -2.70 -11.83 -16.60
C ILE A 21 -1.60 -12.88 -16.79
N VAL A 22 -0.42 -12.66 -16.20
CA VAL A 22 0.69 -13.62 -16.25
C VAL A 22 0.30 -14.94 -15.58
N MET A 23 -0.35 -14.89 -14.41
CA MET A 23 -0.86 -16.09 -13.75
C MET A 23 -1.87 -16.83 -14.60
N VAL A 24 -2.84 -16.14 -15.20
CA VAL A 24 -3.83 -16.74 -16.09
C VAL A 24 -3.15 -17.43 -17.28
N ALA A 25 -2.17 -16.78 -17.91
CA ALA A 25 -1.40 -17.38 -19.00
C ALA A 25 -0.63 -18.64 -18.55
N GLY A 26 0.00 -18.60 -17.38
CA GLY A 26 0.67 -19.75 -16.77
C GLY A 26 -0.28 -20.91 -16.50
N ALA A 27 -1.45 -20.64 -15.91
CA ALA A 27 -2.48 -21.64 -15.64
C ALA A 27 -2.99 -22.30 -16.93
N VAL A 28 -3.22 -21.49 -17.98
CA VAL A 28 -3.62 -21.98 -19.30
C VAL A 28 -2.55 -22.88 -19.91
N MET A 29 -1.28 -22.48 -19.87
CA MET A 29 -0.17 -23.31 -20.37
C MET A 29 -0.04 -24.63 -19.60
N THR A 30 -0.16 -24.59 -18.27
CA THR A 30 -0.11 -25.79 -17.42
C THR A 30 -1.25 -26.75 -17.77
N PHE A 31 -2.47 -26.24 -17.86
CA PHE A 31 -3.65 -27.03 -18.17
C PHE A 31 -3.56 -27.67 -19.56
N PHE A 32 -3.24 -26.90 -20.60
CA PHE A 32 -3.09 -27.45 -21.95
C PHE A 32 -1.87 -28.36 -22.08
N GLY A 33 -0.80 -28.11 -21.32
CA GLY A 33 0.38 -28.96 -21.23
C GLY A 33 0.02 -30.35 -20.70
N GLN A 34 -0.83 -30.39 -19.68
CA GLN A 34 -1.34 -31.62 -19.10
C GLN A 34 -2.32 -32.34 -20.05
N LEU A 35 -3.28 -31.61 -20.65
CA LEU A 35 -4.26 -32.17 -21.58
C LEU A 35 -3.61 -32.77 -22.84
N ARG A 36 -2.53 -32.16 -23.35
CA ARG A 36 -1.82 -32.61 -24.56
C ARG A 36 -0.59 -33.47 -24.26
N SER A 37 -0.35 -33.87 -23.01
CA SER A 37 0.83 -34.63 -22.58
C SER A 37 2.18 -33.99 -22.99
N ARG A 38 2.22 -32.66 -23.08
CA ARG A 38 3.43 -31.89 -23.45
C ARG A 38 4.14 -31.39 -22.20
N ARG A 39 5.12 -32.17 -21.71
CA ARG A 39 5.92 -31.86 -20.51
C ARG A 39 6.46 -30.43 -20.48
N TRP A 40 7.10 -29.99 -21.57
CA TRP A 40 7.74 -28.66 -21.62
C TRP A 40 6.74 -27.52 -21.36
N MET A 41 5.50 -27.65 -21.85
CA MET A 41 4.49 -26.61 -21.77
C MET A 41 3.89 -26.54 -20.37
N ARG A 42 3.74 -27.71 -19.73
CA ARG A 42 3.35 -27.83 -18.34
C ARG A 42 4.40 -27.23 -17.41
N ASP A 43 5.67 -27.55 -17.64
CA ASP A 43 6.75 -27.12 -16.75
C ASP A 43 6.97 -25.60 -16.88
N ILE A 44 6.97 -25.04 -18.10
CA ILE A 44 7.01 -23.58 -18.32
C ILE A 44 5.77 -22.92 -17.71
N GLY A 45 4.57 -23.45 -17.96
CA GLY A 45 3.33 -22.91 -17.41
C GLY A 45 3.35 -22.87 -15.87
N THR A 46 3.93 -23.89 -15.24
CA THR A 46 4.05 -23.96 -13.78
C THR A 46 5.01 -22.89 -13.25
N VAL A 47 6.16 -22.69 -13.91
CA VAL A 47 7.10 -21.61 -13.55
C VAL A 47 6.47 -20.24 -13.72
N VAL A 48 5.74 -20.01 -14.82
CA VAL A 48 5.04 -18.74 -15.08
C VAL A 48 3.93 -18.50 -14.05
N LEU A 49 3.16 -19.54 -13.70
CA LEU A 49 2.09 -19.44 -12.71
C LEU A 49 2.63 -19.10 -11.32
N VAL A 50 3.65 -19.82 -10.86
CA VAL A 50 4.28 -19.59 -9.55
C VAL A 50 4.98 -18.24 -9.52
N GLY A 51 5.72 -17.90 -10.59
CA GLY A 51 6.39 -16.61 -10.73
C GLY A 51 5.40 -15.44 -10.74
N GLY A 52 4.30 -15.55 -11.47
CA GLY A 52 3.23 -14.55 -11.48
C GLY A 52 2.53 -14.40 -10.12
N GLY A 53 2.33 -15.51 -9.40
CA GLY A 53 1.80 -15.48 -8.03
C GLY A 53 2.72 -14.75 -7.06
N LEU A 54 4.01 -15.10 -7.07
CA LEU A 54 5.02 -14.41 -6.24
C LEU A 54 5.14 -12.92 -6.60
N ALA A 55 5.15 -12.60 -7.90
CA ALA A 55 5.19 -11.22 -8.36
C ALA A 55 3.94 -10.43 -7.91
N SER A 56 2.75 -11.06 -7.93
CA SER A 56 1.51 -10.43 -7.45
C SER A 56 1.61 -10.07 -5.96
N VAL A 57 2.09 -11.00 -5.13
CA VAL A 57 2.25 -10.79 -3.68
C VAL A 57 3.26 -9.67 -3.40
N LEU A 58 4.41 -9.69 -4.08
CA LEU A 58 5.44 -8.68 -3.91
C LEU A 58 4.98 -7.29 -4.39
N LEU A 59 4.35 -7.21 -5.57
CA LEU A 59 3.81 -5.96 -6.09
C LEU A 59 2.69 -5.43 -5.19
N PHE A 60 1.81 -6.28 -4.69
CA PHE A 60 0.78 -5.87 -3.74
C PHE A 60 1.38 -5.25 -2.48
N ALA A 61 2.33 -5.94 -1.84
CA ALA A 61 2.97 -5.45 -0.62
C ALA A 61 3.74 -4.14 -0.85
N PHE A 62 4.47 -4.04 -1.96
CA PHE A 62 5.27 -2.86 -2.28
C PHE A 62 4.39 -1.67 -2.67
N LEU A 63 3.45 -1.87 -3.59
CA LEU A 63 2.62 -0.78 -4.12
C LEU A 63 1.62 -0.25 -3.10
N SER A 64 1.09 -1.11 -2.23
CA SER A 64 0.25 -0.66 -1.11
C SER A 64 1.05 0.22 -0.16
N GLY A 65 2.25 -0.21 0.24
CA GLY A 65 3.12 0.58 1.12
C GLY A 65 3.52 1.93 0.52
N THR A 66 3.93 1.97 -0.75
CA THR A 66 4.35 3.23 -1.40
C THR A 66 3.20 4.20 -1.62
N TRP A 67 2.01 3.68 -1.94
CA TRP A 67 0.82 4.50 -2.13
C TRP A 67 0.38 5.15 -0.82
N ASP A 68 0.31 4.35 0.24
CA ASP A 68 -0.02 4.83 1.59
C ASP A 68 0.91 5.97 2.01
N GLN A 69 2.21 5.83 1.78
CA GLN A 69 3.17 6.87 2.12
C GLN A 69 2.96 8.13 1.28
N ALA A 70 2.78 8.01 -0.04
CA ALA A 70 2.58 9.15 -0.94
C ALA A 70 1.31 9.95 -0.59
N GLN A 71 0.21 9.26 -0.31
CA GLN A 71 -1.06 9.90 0.06
C GLN A 71 -0.94 10.64 1.40
N ARG A 72 -0.29 10.05 2.40
CA ARG A 72 -0.06 10.70 3.71
C ARG A 72 0.82 11.94 3.57
N THR A 73 1.86 11.88 2.73
CA THR A 73 2.71 13.04 2.41
C THR A 73 1.89 14.14 1.78
N ALA A 74 1.14 13.85 0.71
CA ALA A 74 0.32 14.84 0.01
C ALA A 74 -0.71 15.51 0.93
N ALA A 75 -1.40 14.72 1.77
CA ALA A 75 -2.40 15.25 2.71
C ALA A 75 -1.81 16.20 3.76
N LEU A 76 -0.59 15.94 4.24
CA LEU A 76 0.10 16.84 5.18
C LEU A 76 0.67 18.08 4.45
N GLU A 77 1.17 17.92 3.23
CA GLU A 77 1.63 19.05 2.41
C GLU A 77 0.49 20.04 2.10
N GLU A 78 -0.73 19.55 1.83
CA GLU A 78 -1.93 20.39 1.67
C GLU A 78 -2.27 21.22 2.92
N LEU A 79 -1.90 20.73 4.11
CA LEU A 79 -2.07 21.44 5.38
C LEU A 79 -0.93 22.40 5.72
N GLY A 80 0.09 22.49 4.84
CA GLY A 80 1.25 23.35 5.00
C GLY A 80 2.41 22.74 5.77
N TYR A 81 2.40 21.42 5.99
CA TYR A 81 3.56 20.71 6.53
C TYR A 81 4.57 20.42 5.40
N VAL A 82 5.85 20.53 5.71
CA VAL A 82 6.96 20.33 4.78
C VAL A 82 7.78 19.12 5.22
N ASP A 83 8.22 18.31 4.25
CA ASP A 83 9.02 17.09 4.45
C ASP A 83 8.46 16.15 5.53
N PRO A 84 7.17 15.74 5.46
CA PRO A 84 6.60 14.85 6.45
C PRO A 84 7.28 13.47 6.39
N THR A 85 7.77 13.03 7.55
CA THR A 85 8.34 11.70 7.76
C THR A 85 7.46 10.92 8.72
N PHE A 86 7.27 9.63 8.47
CA PHE A 86 6.37 8.78 9.24
C PHE A 86 7.15 7.80 10.10
N GLY A 87 6.80 7.73 11.39
CA GLY A 87 7.30 6.72 12.32
C GLY A 87 6.58 5.38 12.13
N GLY A 88 7.11 4.34 12.78
CA GLY A 88 6.43 3.04 12.83
C GLY A 88 5.13 3.16 13.62
N GLY A 89 3.99 3.14 12.92
CA GLY A 89 2.67 3.14 13.55
C GLY A 89 2.43 1.87 14.37
N THR A 90 1.38 1.87 15.19
CA THR A 90 1.04 0.76 16.12
C THR A 90 0.61 -0.55 15.44
N GLY A 91 0.76 -0.67 14.11
CA GLY A 91 0.31 -1.82 13.33
C GLY A 91 -1.22 -1.87 13.22
N ILE A 92 -1.75 -2.96 12.70
CA ILE A 92 -3.20 -3.19 12.70
C ILE A 92 -3.58 -3.80 14.06
N VAL A 93 -4.32 -3.06 14.89
CA VAL A 93 -4.84 -3.55 16.17
C VAL A 93 -6.33 -3.85 16.01
N GLY A 94 -6.72 -5.11 16.17
CA GLY A 94 -8.14 -5.50 16.11
C GLY A 94 -8.83 -5.31 14.74
N GLY A 95 -8.06 -5.24 13.65
CA GLY A 95 -8.59 -4.99 12.30
C GLY A 95 -8.75 -3.50 11.96
N GLN A 96 -8.32 -2.60 12.84
CA GLN A 96 -8.30 -1.15 12.62
C GLN A 96 -6.87 -0.68 12.33
N PRO A 97 -6.68 0.26 11.38
CA PRO A 97 -5.40 0.94 11.23
C PRO A 97 -5.01 1.61 12.54
N GLY A 98 -3.84 1.28 13.07
CA GLY A 98 -3.30 1.95 14.25
C GLY A 98 -2.90 3.40 13.92
N ASP A 99 -2.75 4.20 14.97
CA ASP A 99 -2.27 5.58 14.84
C ASP A 99 -0.88 5.62 14.20
N ILE A 100 -0.68 6.62 13.34
CA ILE A 100 0.57 6.83 12.60
C ILE A 100 1.22 8.11 13.09
N ASP A 101 2.36 7.98 13.75
CA ASP A 101 3.16 9.13 14.16
C ASP A 101 3.86 9.75 12.95
N PHE A 102 3.95 11.08 12.92
CA PHE A 102 4.68 11.82 11.91
C PHE A 102 5.53 12.93 12.52
N ASN A 103 6.60 13.29 11.82
CA ASN A 103 7.39 14.49 12.06
C ASN A 103 7.45 15.29 10.77
N ALA A 104 7.19 16.58 10.86
CA ALA A 104 7.25 17.49 9.72
C ALA A 104 7.76 18.86 10.14
N VAL A 105 7.90 19.77 9.18
CA VAL A 105 8.19 21.19 9.43
C VAL A 105 6.97 22.03 9.10
N ARG A 106 6.52 22.88 10.02
CA ARG A 106 5.43 23.84 9.78
C ARG A 106 5.90 25.22 10.18
N ASP A 107 5.75 26.21 9.29
CA ASP A 107 6.19 27.59 9.54
C ASP A 107 7.66 27.72 9.98
N GLY A 108 8.52 26.77 9.56
CA GLY A 108 9.94 26.72 9.91
C GLY A 108 10.27 26.00 11.22
N GLU A 109 9.27 25.55 11.99
CA GLU A 109 9.44 24.79 13.23
C GLU A 109 9.18 23.30 13.01
N ARG A 110 9.94 22.44 13.72
CA ARG A 110 9.66 21.00 13.70
C ARG A 110 8.44 20.70 14.54
N VAL A 111 7.46 20.04 13.93
CA VAL A 111 6.23 19.59 14.57
C VAL A 111 6.21 18.08 14.56
N THR A 112 5.92 17.49 15.72
CA THR A 112 5.61 16.07 15.85
C THR A 112 4.11 15.94 16.04
N GLY A 113 3.51 14.92 15.45
CA GLY A 113 2.08 14.67 15.58
C GLY A 113 1.71 13.23 15.27
N SER A 114 0.42 12.94 15.30
CA SER A 114 -0.14 11.65 14.92
C SER A 114 -1.36 11.81 14.02
N LEU A 115 -1.49 10.88 13.08
CA LEU A 115 -2.70 10.66 12.29
C LEU A 115 -3.53 9.60 12.99
N GLN A 116 -4.70 10.00 13.51
CA GLN A 116 -5.63 9.10 14.20
C GLN A 116 -6.77 8.71 13.28
N TRP A 117 -6.98 7.41 13.08
CA TRP A 117 -8.02 6.93 12.19
C TRP A 117 -9.42 7.22 12.75
N GLN A 118 -10.28 7.86 11.95
CA GLN A 118 -11.65 8.24 12.33
C GLN A 118 -12.73 7.37 11.65
N GLY A 119 -12.31 6.33 10.93
CA GLY A 119 -13.21 5.49 10.13
C GLY A 119 -13.09 5.79 8.63
N ASP A 120 -13.24 4.73 7.84
CA ASP A 120 -13.10 4.75 6.37
C ASP A 120 -11.77 5.38 5.95
N ASP A 121 -11.83 6.41 5.12
CA ASP A 121 -10.69 7.13 4.55
C ASP A 121 -10.32 8.39 5.36
N ARG A 122 -10.94 8.61 6.53
CA ARG A 122 -10.77 9.84 7.32
C ARG A 122 -9.76 9.69 8.43
N TRP A 123 -8.89 10.69 8.53
CA TRP A 123 -7.80 10.75 9.49
C TRP A 123 -7.75 12.10 10.18
N LEU A 124 -7.66 12.09 11.50
CA LEU A 124 -7.51 13.29 12.31
C LEU A 124 -6.02 13.61 12.48
N VAL A 125 -5.64 14.83 12.15
CA VAL A 125 -4.28 15.34 12.37
C VAL A 125 -4.21 15.95 13.77
N VAL A 126 -3.44 15.31 14.65
CA VAL A 126 -3.23 15.77 16.02
C VAL A 126 -1.76 16.13 16.18
N GLU A 127 -1.46 17.42 16.35
CA GLU A 127 -0.12 17.87 16.72
C GLU A 127 0.15 17.48 18.18
N GLY A 128 1.26 16.77 18.40
CA GLY A 128 1.77 16.49 19.73
C GLY A 128 2.47 17.73 20.27
N THR A 129 2.09 18.20 21.45
CA THR A 129 2.96 19.08 22.23
C THR A 129 4.21 18.29 22.60
N GLY A 130 5.33 18.62 21.96
CA GLY A 130 6.66 18.15 22.38
C GLY A 130 6.98 18.57 23.81
#